data_AF-A0A6P6HQ38-F1
#
_entry.id   AF-A0A6P6HQ38-F1
#
_cell.length_a   1.000
_cell.length_b   1.000
_cell.length_c   1.000
_cell.angle_alpha   90.00
_cell.angle_beta   90.00
_cell.angle_gamma   90.00
#
_symmetry.space_group_name_H-M   'P 1'
#
loop_
_entity.id
_entity.type
_entity.pdbx_description
1 polymer ?
#
loop_
_entity_poly.entity_id
_entity_poly.type
_entity_poly.pdbx_seq_one_letter_code
_entity_poly.pdbx_strand_id
1 'polypeptide(L)'
;MASTATCTRFTDEYQLFEELGKGAFSVVRRCMKIPTGQEYAAKIINTKKLSARDHQKLEREARICRLLKHPNIVRLHDSISEEGFHYLVFDLVTGGELFEDIVAREYYSEADASHCIQQILEAVLHCHQMGVVHRDLKPENLLLASKSKGAAVKLADFGLAIEVQGDQQAWFGFAGTPGYLSPEVLRKDPYGKPVDMWACGVILYILLVGYPPFWDEDQHRLYQQIKAGAYDFPSPEWDTVTPEAKDLINKMLTINPAKRITASEALKHPWICQRSTVASMMHRQETVDCLKKFNARRKLKGAILTTMLATRNFSARKQEIIKVTEQLIEAINNGDFEAYTKICDPGLTAFEPEALGNLVEGMDFHRFYFENALSKSNKPIHTIILNPHVHLVGDDAACIAYIRLTQYMDGSGMPKTMQSEETRVWHRRDGKWQNVHFHRSGSPTVPIK
;
A
#
# COMPACT_ATOMS: atom_id res chain seq x y z
N MET A 1 -30.73 4.57 40.74
CA MET A 1 -29.96 5.01 39.56
C MET A 1 -28.90 3.96 39.29
N ALA A 2 -29.09 3.12 38.27
CA ALA A 2 -28.14 2.07 37.93
C ALA A 2 -26.95 2.69 37.19
N SER A 3 -25.74 2.47 37.71
CA SER A 3 -24.49 2.84 37.06
C SER A 3 -24.30 2.01 35.79
N THR A 4 -24.42 2.64 34.63
CA THR A 4 -24.05 2.05 33.35
C THR A 4 -22.52 1.88 33.31
N ALA A 5 -22.06 0.64 33.54
CA ALA A 5 -20.69 0.25 33.27
C ALA A 5 -20.40 0.52 31.79
N THR A 6 -19.49 1.44 31.49
CA THR A 6 -19.04 1.72 30.11
C THR A 6 -18.26 0.49 29.66
N CYS A 7 -18.88 -0.29 28.78
CA CYS A 7 -18.32 -1.50 28.23
C CYS A 7 -17.12 -1.11 27.34
N THR A 8 -15.90 -1.53 27.68
CA THR A 8 -14.65 -1.04 27.06
C THR A 8 -14.03 -2.01 26.07
N ARG A 9 -14.65 -3.18 25.83
CA ARG A 9 -14.11 -4.19 24.92
C ARG A 9 -14.82 -4.18 23.58
N PHE A 10 -14.04 -4.25 22.51
CA PHE A 10 -14.51 -4.38 21.14
C PHE A 10 -15.48 -5.56 21.01
N THR A 11 -15.14 -6.72 21.59
CA THR A 11 -15.93 -7.96 21.48
C THR A 11 -17.31 -7.89 22.14
N ASP A 12 -17.51 -6.95 23.07
CA ASP A 12 -18.80 -6.78 23.74
C ASP A 12 -19.77 -5.95 22.89
N GLU A 13 -19.25 -5.11 21.99
CA GLU A 13 -20.04 -4.25 21.09
C GLU A 13 -20.07 -4.74 19.63
N TYR A 14 -19.06 -5.48 19.20
CA TYR A 14 -18.84 -5.83 17.79
C TYR A 14 -18.50 -7.31 17.60
N GLN A 15 -19.05 -7.90 16.54
CA GLN A 15 -18.71 -9.24 16.06
C GLN A 15 -17.84 -9.15 14.80
N LEU A 16 -16.71 -9.86 14.77
CA LEU A 16 -15.81 -9.93 13.60
C LEU A 16 -16.20 -11.01 12.59
N PHE A 17 -15.97 -10.73 11.31
CA PHE A 17 -16.20 -11.64 10.17
C PHE A 17 -14.95 -11.73 9.27
N GLU A 18 -15.09 -11.92 7.96
CA GLU A 18 -13.98 -12.14 7.03
C GLU A 18 -12.98 -10.97 6.96
N GLU A 19 -11.76 -11.29 6.53
CA GLU A 19 -10.73 -10.31 6.22
C GLU A 19 -11.04 -9.59 4.91
N LEU A 20 -10.92 -8.26 4.93
CA LEU A 20 -11.09 -7.38 3.77
C LEU A 20 -9.74 -6.91 3.21
N GLY A 21 -8.70 -6.87 4.04
CA GLY A 21 -7.35 -6.51 3.63
C GLY A 21 -6.33 -6.60 4.77
N LYS A 22 -5.05 -6.56 4.42
CA LYS A 22 -3.93 -6.69 5.36
C LYS A 22 -2.87 -5.64 5.07
N GLY A 23 -2.32 -5.07 6.14
CA GLY A 23 -1.16 -4.17 6.12
C GLY A 23 -0.05 -4.71 7.02
N ALA A 24 1.08 -4.00 7.09
CA ALA A 24 2.27 -4.46 7.80
C ALA A 24 2.05 -4.81 9.28
N PHE A 25 1.21 -4.03 9.99
CA PHE A 25 0.94 -4.21 11.43
C PHE A 25 -0.55 -4.29 11.76
N SER A 26 -1.40 -4.42 10.73
CA SER A 26 -2.85 -4.37 10.89
C SER A 26 -3.58 -5.29 9.92
N VAL A 27 -4.73 -5.76 10.33
CA VAL A 27 -5.69 -6.46 9.46
C VAL A 27 -6.99 -5.69 9.46
N VAL A 28 -7.64 -5.56 8.31
CA VAL A 28 -8.97 -4.98 8.18
C VAL A 28 -9.97 -6.13 8.04
N ARG A 29 -10.94 -6.21 8.93
CA ARG A 29 -12.01 -7.23 8.88
C ARG A 29 -13.37 -6.58 8.85
N ARG A 30 -14.34 -7.22 8.20
CA ARG A 30 -15.75 -6.82 8.34
C ARG A 30 -16.18 -7.08 9.79
N CYS A 31 -16.96 -6.18 10.37
CA CYS A 31 -17.55 -6.36 11.68
C CYS A 31 -19.00 -5.84 11.73
N MET A 32 -19.79 -6.32 12.68
CA MET A 32 -21.17 -5.88 12.90
C MET A 32 -21.34 -5.40 14.33
N LYS A 33 -21.96 -4.24 14.53
CA LYS A 33 -22.29 -3.70 15.85
C LYS A 33 -23.49 -4.44 16.43
N ILE A 34 -23.27 -5.26 17.47
CA ILE A 34 -24.22 -6.23 18.03
C ILE A 34 -25.58 -5.59 18.36
N PRO A 35 -25.66 -4.44 19.05
CA PRO A 35 -26.97 -3.86 19.41
C PRO A 35 -27.81 -3.37 18.23
N THR A 36 -27.18 -3.04 17.09
CA THR A 36 -27.84 -2.36 15.96
C THR A 36 -27.93 -3.22 14.70
N GLY A 37 -27.13 -4.28 14.59
CA GLY A 37 -26.96 -5.05 13.36
C GLY A 37 -26.22 -4.30 12.24
N GLN A 38 -25.74 -3.07 12.47
CA GLN A 38 -25.06 -2.26 11.46
C GLN A 38 -23.64 -2.78 11.18
N GLU A 39 -23.27 -2.87 9.91
CA GLU A 39 -21.96 -3.35 9.46
C GLU A 39 -20.92 -2.24 9.29
N TYR A 40 -19.66 -2.58 9.55
CA TYR A 40 -18.49 -1.71 9.53
C TYR A 40 -17.23 -2.47 9.08
N ALA A 41 -16.14 -1.74 8.85
CA ALA A 41 -14.80 -2.29 8.69
C ALA A 41 -13.94 -1.96 9.92
N ALA A 42 -13.46 -2.98 10.63
CA ALA A 42 -12.55 -2.82 11.76
C ALA A 42 -11.10 -3.00 11.30
N LYS A 43 -10.30 -1.93 11.36
CA LYS A 43 -8.84 -1.99 11.25
C LYS A 43 -8.28 -2.37 12.62
N ILE A 44 -7.83 -3.61 12.74
CA ILE A 44 -7.28 -4.22 13.95
C ILE A 44 -5.77 -4.10 13.90
N ILE A 45 -5.19 -3.37 14.85
CA ILE A 45 -3.79 -3.00 14.87
C ILE A 45 -3.14 -3.66 16.08
N ASN A 46 -2.09 -4.44 15.86
CA ASN A 46 -1.37 -5.10 16.96
C ASN A 46 -0.40 -4.10 17.60
N THR A 47 -0.78 -3.50 18.72
CA THR A 47 0.02 -2.46 19.40
C THR A 47 1.30 -3.02 20.01
N LYS A 48 1.37 -4.33 20.32
CA LYS A 48 2.59 -4.97 20.84
C LYS A 48 3.74 -4.96 19.82
N LYS A 49 3.42 -4.91 18.52
CA LYS A 49 4.41 -4.89 17.43
C LYS A 49 4.85 -3.47 17.03
N LEU A 50 4.23 -2.43 17.60
CA LEU A 50 4.48 -1.04 17.23
C LEU A 50 5.65 -0.43 18.00
N SER A 51 6.49 0.33 17.31
CA SER A 51 7.46 1.21 17.97
C SER A 51 6.76 2.39 18.66
N ALA A 52 7.47 3.12 19.54
CA ALA A 52 6.93 4.36 20.14
C ALA A 52 6.52 5.39 19.06
N ARG A 53 7.27 5.45 17.95
CA ARG A 53 6.97 6.32 16.82
C ARG A 53 5.68 5.90 16.11
N ASP A 54 5.42 4.59 16.00
CA ASP A 54 4.21 4.09 15.34
C ASP A 54 2.97 4.24 16.22
N HIS A 55 3.11 4.18 17.55
CA HIS A 55 2.04 4.57 18.48
C HIS A 55 1.61 6.03 18.26
N GLN A 56 2.56 6.96 18.13
CA GLN A 56 2.25 8.37 17.85
C GLN A 56 1.55 8.56 16.49
N LYS A 57 1.93 7.77 15.48
CA LYS A 57 1.24 7.79 14.17
C LYS A 57 -0.20 7.28 14.30
N LEU A 58 -0.43 6.22 15.06
CA LEU A 58 -1.75 5.65 15.31
C LEU A 58 -2.67 6.67 16.00
N GLU A 59 -2.21 7.32 17.06
CA GLU A 59 -2.98 8.36 17.75
C GLU A 59 -3.33 9.52 16.82
N ARG A 60 -2.39 9.93 15.95
CA ARG A 60 -2.62 10.96 14.94
C ARG A 60 -3.65 10.51 13.91
N GLU A 61 -3.54 9.29 13.38
CA GLU A 61 -4.50 8.72 12.42
C GLU A 61 -5.90 8.70 13.01
N ALA A 62 -6.07 8.18 14.24
CA ALA A 62 -7.36 8.14 14.92
C ALA A 62 -7.96 9.54 15.13
N ARG A 63 -7.13 10.51 15.54
CA ARG A 63 -7.56 11.90 15.73
C ARG A 63 -8.00 12.55 14.41
N ILE A 64 -7.21 12.42 13.36
CA ILE A 64 -7.52 12.97 12.03
C ILE A 64 -8.82 12.34 11.51
N CYS A 65 -8.94 11.02 11.54
CA CYS A 65 -10.13 10.33 11.05
C CYS A 65 -11.40 10.68 11.85
N ARG A 66 -11.29 11.03 13.13
CA ARG A 66 -12.41 11.52 13.95
C ARG A 66 -12.84 12.95 13.58
N LEU A 67 -11.89 13.79 13.15
CA LEU A 67 -12.13 15.16 12.69
C LEU A 67 -12.82 15.17 11.31
N LEU A 68 -12.41 14.31 10.40
CA LEU A 68 -12.86 14.31 9.01
C LEU A 68 -14.22 13.64 8.84
N LYS A 69 -15.25 14.45 8.59
CA LYS A 69 -16.63 14.00 8.30
C LYS A 69 -17.09 14.56 6.97
N HIS A 70 -17.02 13.74 5.92
CA HIS A 70 -17.37 14.11 4.56
C HIS A 70 -17.96 12.90 3.81
N PRO A 71 -18.96 13.05 2.93
CA PRO A 71 -19.55 11.93 2.17
C PRO A 71 -18.51 11.13 1.38
N ASN A 72 -17.52 11.81 0.81
CA ASN A 72 -16.42 11.22 0.02
C ASN A 72 -15.17 10.84 0.85
N ILE A 73 -15.30 10.72 2.18
CA ILE A 73 -14.23 10.19 3.05
C ILE A 73 -14.79 8.97 3.80
N VAL A 74 -13.97 7.93 3.98
CA VAL A 74 -14.31 6.79 4.82
C VAL A 74 -14.32 7.25 6.28
N ARG A 75 -15.50 7.31 6.90
CA ARG A 75 -15.67 7.87 8.24
C ARG A 75 -15.22 6.90 9.33
N LEU A 76 -14.52 7.40 10.34
CA LEU A 76 -14.30 6.69 11.61
C LEU A 76 -15.51 6.87 12.53
N HIS A 77 -16.07 5.75 12.97
CA HIS A 77 -17.18 5.69 13.94
C HIS A 77 -16.69 5.50 15.36
N ASP A 78 -15.72 4.60 15.54
CA ASP A 78 -15.22 4.25 16.86
C ASP A 78 -13.70 4.00 16.89
N SER A 79 -13.11 4.16 18.05
CA SER A 79 -11.69 3.92 18.31
C SER A 79 -11.55 3.31 19.69
N ILE A 80 -11.27 2.00 19.73
CA ILE A 80 -11.27 1.19 20.95
C ILE A 80 -9.86 0.65 21.17
N SER A 81 -9.29 0.90 22.35
CA SER A 81 -7.99 0.38 22.76
C SER A 81 -8.16 -0.75 23.76
N GLU A 82 -7.59 -1.91 23.45
CA GLU A 82 -7.53 -3.08 24.33
C GLU A 82 -6.07 -3.48 24.61
N GLU A 83 -5.87 -4.44 25.50
CA GLU A 83 -4.53 -4.95 25.79
C GLU A 83 -3.90 -5.61 24.55
N GLY A 84 -2.95 -4.91 23.93
CA GLY A 84 -2.19 -5.39 22.79
C GLY A 84 -2.83 -5.18 21.42
N PHE A 85 -4.04 -4.62 21.37
CA PHE A 85 -4.75 -4.32 20.12
C PHE A 85 -5.44 -2.97 20.17
N HIS A 86 -5.48 -2.29 19.03
CA HIS A 86 -6.27 -1.08 18.83
C HIS A 86 -7.19 -1.29 17.63
N TYR A 87 -8.48 -0.98 17.80
CA TYR A 87 -9.50 -1.13 16.78
C TYR A 87 -9.96 0.24 16.32
N LEU A 88 -9.83 0.49 15.02
CA LEU A 88 -10.44 1.66 14.36
C LEU A 88 -11.60 1.17 13.51
N VAL A 89 -12.82 1.59 13.86
CA VAL A 89 -14.06 1.14 13.22
C VAL A 89 -14.52 2.17 12.21
N PHE A 90 -14.47 1.80 10.93
CA PHE A 90 -14.75 2.68 9.79
C PHE A 90 -16.05 2.29 9.06
N ASP A 91 -16.56 3.19 8.21
CA ASP A 91 -17.55 2.84 7.18
C ASP A 91 -17.10 1.55 6.45
N LEU A 92 -18.01 0.58 6.32
CA LEU A 92 -17.79 -0.55 5.42
C LEU A 92 -18.03 -0.08 3.98
N VAL A 93 -16.99 -0.17 3.14
CA VAL A 93 -17.07 0.09 1.69
C VAL A 93 -16.94 -1.22 0.92
N THR A 94 -17.87 -1.48 0.01
CA THR A 94 -17.99 -2.79 -0.67
C THR A 94 -17.82 -2.71 -2.19
N GLY A 95 -17.61 -1.51 -2.74
CA GLY A 95 -17.43 -1.29 -4.17
C GLY A 95 -16.03 -1.63 -4.68
N GLY A 96 -15.06 -1.84 -3.79
CA GLY A 96 -13.67 -2.09 -4.17
C GLY A 96 -12.93 -0.81 -4.61
N GLU A 97 -11.81 -0.98 -5.30
CA GLU A 97 -10.98 0.14 -5.79
C GLU A 97 -11.61 0.78 -7.04
N LEU A 98 -11.64 2.12 -7.09
CA LEU A 98 -12.19 2.90 -8.21
C LEU A 98 -11.59 2.47 -9.56
N PHE A 99 -10.27 2.26 -9.60
CA PHE A 99 -9.56 1.91 -10.82
C PHE A 99 -9.94 0.53 -11.36
N GLU A 100 -10.36 -0.40 -10.49
CA GLU A 100 -10.82 -1.73 -10.91
C GLU A 100 -12.23 -1.65 -11.47
N ASP A 101 -13.10 -0.85 -10.86
CA ASP A 101 -14.45 -0.61 -11.35
C ASP A 101 -14.44 0.04 -12.74
N ILE A 102 -13.59 1.05 -12.97
CA ILE A 102 -13.45 1.69 -14.29
C ILE A 102 -13.16 0.65 -15.38
N VAL A 103 -12.29 -0.32 -15.10
CA VAL A 103 -11.92 -1.38 -16.06
C VAL A 103 -13.08 -2.34 -16.33
N ALA A 104 -14.03 -2.47 -15.41
CA ALA A 104 -15.21 -3.31 -15.56
C ALA A 104 -16.38 -2.62 -16.27
N ARG A 105 -16.29 -1.31 -16.57
CA ARG A 105 -17.35 -0.57 -17.25
C ARG A 105 -17.33 -0.82 -18.75
N GLU A 106 -18.51 -1.02 -19.33
CA GLU A 106 -18.68 -1.06 -20.80
C GLU A 106 -18.44 0.31 -21.45
N TYR A 107 -18.59 1.39 -20.69
CA TYR A 107 -18.43 2.75 -21.18
C TYR A 107 -17.69 3.60 -20.14
N TYR A 108 -16.70 4.33 -20.64
CA TYR A 108 -15.85 5.25 -19.88
C TYR A 108 -15.42 6.41 -20.77
N SER A 109 -15.59 7.64 -20.26
CA SER A 109 -15.39 8.90 -20.97
C SER A 109 -14.65 9.94 -20.11
N GLU A 110 -14.30 11.09 -20.67
CA GLU A 110 -13.76 12.21 -19.89
C GLU A 110 -14.78 12.72 -18.85
N ALA A 111 -16.07 12.70 -19.18
CA ALA A 111 -17.09 13.09 -18.23
C ALA A 111 -17.12 12.16 -16.99
N ASP A 112 -16.88 10.86 -17.18
CA ASP A 112 -16.75 9.91 -16.06
C ASP A 112 -15.50 10.20 -15.23
N ALA A 113 -14.35 10.47 -15.88
CA ALA A 113 -13.12 10.87 -15.20
C ALA A 113 -13.28 12.18 -14.42
N SER A 114 -13.95 13.17 -15.02
CA SER A 114 -14.29 14.47 -14.41
C SER A 114 -15.20 14.27 -13.18
N HIS A 115 -16.16 13.35 -13.25
CA HIS A 115 -17.00 13.00 -12.10
C HIS A 115 -16.20 12.39 -10.94
N CYS A 116 -15.25 11.51 -11.26
CA CYS A 116 -14.39 10.88 -10.27
C CYS A 116 -13.48 11.91 -9.60
N ILE A 117 -12.77 12.73 -10.39
CA ILE A 117 -11.84 13.73 -9.83
C ILE A 117 -12.56 14.81 -9.04
N GLN A 118 -13.80 15.17 -9.40
CA GLN A 118 -14.61 16.09 -8.60
C GLN A 118 -14.79 15.57 -7.17
N GLN A 119 -15.23 14.32 -7.02
CA GLN A 119 -15.47 13.72 -5.70
C GLN A 119 -14.18 13.59 -4.88
N ILE A 120 -13.05 13.30 -5.55
CA ILE A 120 -11.72 13.27 -4.94
C ILE A 120 -11.36 14.68 -4.43
N LEU A 121 -11.54 15.71 -5.27
CA LEU A 121 -11.24 17.10 -4.91
C LEU A 121 -12.15 17.63 -3.80
N GLU A 122 -13.42 17.21 -3.73
CA GLU A 122 -14.33 17.55 -2.63
C GLU A 122 -13.81 16.98 -1.30
N ALA A 123 -13.37 15.70 -1.28
CA ALA A 123 -12.73 15.10 -0.11
C ALA A 123 -11.42 15.80 0.28
N VAL A 124 -10.56 16.11 -0.70
CA VAL A 124 -9.28 16.80 -0.47
C VAL A 124 -9.50 18.22 0.03
N LEU A 125 -10.46 18.96 -0.54
CA LEU A 125 -10.82 20.30 -0.08
C LEU A 125 -11.28 20.28 1.37
N HIS A 126 -12.14 19.32 1.74
CA HIS A 126 -12.58 19.15 3.13
C HIS A 126 -11.41 18.89 4.06
N CYS A 127 -10.46 18.01 3.68
CA CYS A 127 -9.24 17.79 4.45
C CYS A 127 -8.45 19.08 4.63
N HIS A 128 -8.22 19.82 3.54
CA HIS A 128 -7.46 21.06 3.54
C HIS A 128 -8.09 22.17 4.40
N GLN A 129 -9.43 22.26 4.40
CA GLN A 129 -10.19 23.17 5.26
C GLN A 129 -10.07 22.81 6.74
N MET A 130 -9.99 21.51 7.06
CA MET A 130 -9.76 21.00 8.42
C MET A 130 -8.28 21.03 8.83
N GLY A 131 -7.40 21.63 8.01
CA GLY A 131 -5.97 21.69 8.30
C GLY A 131 -5.28 20.33 8.21
N VAL A 132 -5.78 19.41 7.40
CA VAL A 132 -5.21 18.07 7.19
C VAL A 132 -4.63 17.95 5.79
N VAL A 133 -3.45 17.35 5.68
CA VAL A 133 -2.81 16.98 4.39
C VAL A 133 -2.67 15.46 4.35
N HIS A 134 -3.13 14.82 3.27
CA HIS A 134 -3.19 13.36 3.16
C HIS A 134 -1.82 12.73 2.93
N ARG A 135 -1.02 13.31 2.02
CA ARG A 135 0.35 12.91 1.62
C ARG A 135 0.53 11.55 0.93
N ASP A 136 -0.50 10.71 0.87
CA ASP A 136 -0.45 9.43 0.15
C ASP A 136 -1.68 9.19 -0.72
N LEU A 137 -2.09 10.21 -1.50
CA LEU A 137 -3.15 10.04 -2.50
C LEU A 137 -2.65 9.17 -3.65
N LYS A 138 -3.36 8.08 -3.91
CA LYS A 138 -3.04 7.07 -4.93
C LYS A 138 -4.26 6.17 -5.19
N PRO A 139 -4.29 5.40 -6.30
CA PRO A 139 -5.38 4.50 -6.66
C PRO A 139 -5.85 3.57 -5.54
N GLU A 140 -4.93 3.01 -4.75
CA GLU A 140 -5.22 2.11 -3.62
C GLU A 140 -6.16 2.75 -2.57
N ASN A 141 -6.06 4.07 -2.43
CA ASN A 141 -6.75 4.84 -1.39
C ASN A 141 -8.06 5.46 -1.91
N LEU A 142 -8.48 5.11 -3.13
CA LEU A 142 -9.70 5.58 -3.78
C LEU A 142 -10.68 4.43 -3.95
N LEU A 143 -11.62 4.32 -3.01
CA LEU A 143 -12.57 3.22 -2.92
C LEU A 143 -13.96 3.66 -3.38
N LEU A 144 -14.79 2.69 -3.78
CA LEU A 144 -16.21 2.93 -4.06
C LEU A 144 -17.08 2.48 -2.90
N ALA A 145 -18.07 3.30 -2.54
CA ALA A 145 -18.96 3.03 -1.42
C ALA A 145 -19.69 1.67 -1.57
N SER A 146 -20.12 1.34 -2.79
CA SER A 146 -20.78 0.07 -3.14
C SER A 146 -20.53 -0.28 -4.60
N LYS A 147 -21.03 -1.45 -5.04
CA LYS A 147 -21.04 -1.87 -6.46
C LYS A 147 -22.20 -1.26 -7.26
N SER A 148 -23.02 -0.42 -6.64
CA SER A 148 -24.17 0.20 -7.31
C SER A 148 -23.70 1.19 -8.37
N LYS A 149 -24.42 1.27 -9.48
CA LYS A 149 -24.13 2.27 -10.52
C LYS A 149 -24.21 3.68 -9.91
N GLY A 150 -23.15 4.47 -10.08
CA GLY A 150 -23.05 5.81 -9.49
C GLY A 150 -22.69 5.84 -8.01
N ALA A 151 -22.15 4.75 -7.46
CA ALA A 151 -21.61 4.75 -6.10
C ALA A 151 -20.55 5.85 -5.92
N ALA A 152 -20.59 6.51 -4.75
CA ALA A 152 -19.67 7.59 -4.43
C ALA A 152 -18.22 7.09 -4.30
N VAL A 153 -17.27 7.90 -4.77
CA VAL A 153 -15.84 7.71 -4.50
C VAL A 153 -15.57 8.15 -3.06
N LYS A 154 -14.86 7.31 -2.31
CA LYS A 154 -14.46 7.55 -0.91
C LYS A 154 -12.95 7.46 -0.77
N LEU A 155 -12.35 8.53 -0.27
CA LEU A 155 -10.95 8.59 0.14
C LEU A 155 -10.74 7.79 1.44
N ALA A 156 -9.74 6.92 1.44
CA ALA A 156 -9.38 6.04 2.54
C ALA A 156 -7.89 6.19 2.93
N ASP A 157 -7.53 5.59 4.08
CA ASP A 157 -6.17 5.47 4.62
C ASP A 157 -5.40 6.79 4.89
N PHE A 158 -5.59 7.31 6.11
CA PHE A 158 -4.91 8.51 6.60
C PHE A 158 -3.65 8.21 7.43
N GLY A 159 -3.06 7.01 7.31
CA GLY A 159 -1.90 6.61 8.12
C GLY A 159 -0.65 7.50 7.94
N LEU A 160 -0.53 8.17 6.79
CA LEU A 160 0.53 9.15 6.51
C LEU A 160 0.07 10.61 6.64
N ALA A 161 -1.18 10.86 7.00
CA ALA A 161 -1.71 12.21 7.09
C ALA A 161 -1.07 13.03 8.22
N ILE A 162 -1.10 14.35 8.07
CA ILE A 162 -0.58 15.33 9.03
C ILE A 162 -1.59 16.45 9.24
N GLU A 163 -1.47 17.10 10.39
CA GLU A 163 -2.15 18.37 10.68
C GLU A 163 -1.19 19.53 10.39
N VAL A 164 -1.71 20.59 9.77
CA VAL A 164 -1.00 21.82 9.43
C VAL A 164 -1.76 23.01 10.00
N GLN A 165 -1.03 24.04 10.44
CA GLN A 165 -1.64 25.26 10.98
C GLN A 165 -1.87 26.28 9.86
N GLY A 166 -3.13 26.50 9.50
CA GLY A 166 -3.49 27.41 8.40
C GLY A 166 -2.82 26.98 7.08
N ASP A 167 -2.06 27.88 6.48
CA ASP A 167 -1.28 27.64 5.26
C ASP A 167 0.23 27.56 5.51
N GLN A 168 0.66 27.41 6.77
CA GLN A 168 2.07 27.25 7.11
C GLN A 168 2.64 25.97 6.48
N GLN A 169 3.81 26.10 5.88
CA GLN A 169 4.57 24.99 5.34
C GLN A 169 5.70 24.63 6.29
N ALA A 170 5.95 23.33 6.46
CA ALA A 170 7.03 22.82 7.28
C ALA A 170 7.62 21.55 6.66
N TRP A 171 8.77 21.11 7.17
CA TRP A 171 9.31 19.80 6.81
C TRP A 171 8.68 18.71 7.67
N PHE A 172 7.71 17.99 7.11
CA PHE A 172 7.01 16.90 7.82
C PHE A 172 7.63 15.51 7.55
N GLY A 173 8.84 15.48 7.01
CA GLY A 173 9.57 14.26 6.64
C GLY A 173 9.24 13.75 5.24
N PHE A 174 10.03 12.78 4.79
CA PHE A 174 9.84 12.09 3.52
C PHE A 174 8.84 10.94 3.68
N ALA A 175 7.66 11.07 3.07
CA ALA A 175 6.59 10.07 3.13
C ALA A 175 5.71 10.16 1.86
N GLY A 176 5.15 9.02 1.44
CA GLY A 176 4.29 8.90 0.26
C GLY A 176 4.83 7.87 -0.74
N THR A 177 4.00 7.53 -1.72
CA THR A 177 4.33 6.53 -2.75
C THR A 177 5.13 7.17 -3.91
N PRO A 178 6.28 6.59 -4.35
CA PRO A 178 7.23 7.24 -5.26
C PRO A 178 6.67 7.97 -6.50
N GLY A 179 5.72 7.36 -7.22
CA GLY A 179 5.12 7.95 -8.44
C GLY A 179 4.13 9.11 -8.19
N TYR A 180 3.75 9.33 -6.93
CA TYR A 180 2.79 10.37 -6.52
C TYR A 180 3.44 11.45 -5.65
N LEU A 181 4.72 11.30 -5.32
CA LEU A 181 5.49 12.30 -4.57
C LEU A 181 5.61 13.60 -5.38
N SER A 182 5.45 14.73 -4.70
CA SER A 182 5.62 16.05 -5.33
C SER A 182 7.09 16.50 -5.36
N PRO A 183 7.44 17.44 -6.27
CA PRO A 183 8.81 17.92 -6.43
C PRO A 183 9.41 18.49 -5.14
N GLU A 184 8.64 19.27 -4.38
CA GLU A 184 9.08 19.90 -3.13
C GLU A 184 9.42 18.87 -2.04
N VAL A 185 8.69 17.75 -1.96
CA VAL A 185 9.03 16.66 -1.03
C VAL A 185 10.35 15.99 -1.44
N LEU A 186 10.57 15.78 -2.75
CA LEU A 186 11.80 15.19 -3.27
C LEU A 186 13.01 16.12 -3.15
N ARG A 187 12.80 17.44 -3.19
CA ARG A 187 13.84 18.45 -2.95
C ARG A 187 14.14 18.67 -1.46
N LYS A 188 13.30 18.11 -0.58
CA LYS A 188 13.34 18.30 0.87
C LYS A 188 13.02 19.73 1.30
N ASP A 189 12.21 20.42 0.51
CA ASP A 189 11.71 21.76 0.83
C ASP A 189 10.55 21.63 1.85
N PRO A 190 10.29 22.66 2.67
CA PRO A 190 9.05 22.75 3.44
C PRO A 190 7.83 22.60 2.50
N TYR A 191 6.81 21.89 2.96
CA TYR A 191 5.62 21.63 2.15
C TYR A 191 4.35 21.68 2.99
N GLY A 192 3.20 21.58 2.34
CA GLY A 192 1.87 21.59 2.97
C GLY A 192 0.80 21.04 2.03
N LYS A 193 -0.41 21.60 2.08
CA LYS A 193 -1.57 21.21 1.25
C LYS A 193 -1.28 20.99 -0.25
N PRO A 194 -0.41 21.76 -0.94
CA PRO A 194 -0.17 21.57 -2.37
C PRO A 194 0.36 20.19 -2.78
N VAL A 195 0.96 19.40 -1.88
CA VAL A 195 1.44 18.05 -2.21
C VAL A 195 0.30 17.11 -2.64
N ASP A 196 -0.88 17.27 -2.04
CA ASP A 196 -2.07 16.49 -2.39
C ASP A 196 -2.57 16.86 -3.80
N MET A 197 -2.47 18.14 -4.17
CA MET A 197 -2.88 18.62 -5.50
C MET A 197 -1.97 18.09 -6.61
N TRP A 198 -0.68 17.89 -6.34
CA TRP A 198 0.21 17.20 -7.28
C TRP A 198 -0.22 15.76 -7.51
N ALA A 199 -0.50 15.03 -6.42
CA ALA A 199 -0.97 13.65 -6.51
C ALA A 199 -2.32 13.55 -7.25
N CYS A 200 -3.25 14.49 -7.05
CA CYS A 200 -4.47 14.61 -7.86
C CYS A 200 -4.18 14.79 -9.37
N GLY A 201 -3.16 15.57 -9.73
CA GLY A 201 -2.72 15.72 -11.13
C GLY A 201 -2.22 14.41 -11.74
N VAL A 202 -1.41 13.66 -10.97
CA VAL A 202 -0.94 12.32 -11.36
C VAL A 202 -2.13 11.37 -11.54
N ILE A 203 -3.07 11.36 -10.59
CA ILE A 203 -4.28 10.52 -10.63
C ILE A 203 -5.14 10.89 -11.84
N LEU A 204 -5.38 12.17 -12.09
CA LEU A 204 -6.18 12.65 -13.23
C LEU A 204 -5.56 12.24 -14.56
N TYR A 205 -4.24 12.35 -14.70
CA TYR A 205 -3.53 11.86 -15.87
C TYR A 205 -3.81 10.36 -16.11
N ILE A 206 -3.67 9.53 -15.07
CA ILE A 206 -3.94 8.09 -15.20
C ILE A 206 -5.42 7.82 -15.49
N LEU A 207 -6.36 8.57 -14.90
CA LEU A 207 -7.79 8.43 -15.20
C LEU A 207 -8.09 8.66 -16.69
N LEU A 208 -7.34 9.53 -17.39
CA LEU A 208 -7.63 9.86 -18.79
C LEU A 208 -6.99 8.91 -19.83
N VAL A 209 -5.83 8.33 -19.52
CA VAL A 209 -5.07 7.51 -20.50
C VAL A 209 -4.57 6.17 -19.97
N GLY A 210 -4.72 5.90 -18.68
CA GLY A 210 -4.45 4.60 -18.09
C GLY A 210 -2.98 4.27 -17.82
N TYR A 211 -2.08 5.25 -17.95
CA TYR A 211 -0.67 5.14 -17.58
C TYR A 211 -0.20 6.38 -16.82
N PRO A 212 0.83 6.28 -15.95
CA PRO A 212 1.29 7.41 -15.15
C PRO A 212 2.12 8.42 -15.96
N PRO A 213 2.09 9.72 -15.59
CA PRO A 213 2.89 10.77 -16.25
C PRO A 213 4.39 10.66 -15.97
N PHE A 214 4.76 10.04 -14.84
CA PHE A 214 6.15 9.84 -14.44
C PHE A 214 6.38 8.37 -14.18
N TRP A 215 7.36 7.79 -14.86
CA TRP A 215 7.71 6.39 -14.66
C TRP A 215 9.14 6.09 -15.10
N ASP A 216 9.86 5.37 -14.25
CA ASP A 216 11.13 4.72 -14.59
C ASP A 216 11.28 3.47 -13.71
N GLU A 217 12.06 2.50 -14.17
CA GLU A 217 12.45 1.36 -13.34
C GLU A 217 13.48 1.77 -12.28
N ASP A 218 14.31 2.76 -12.60
CA ASP A 218 15.25 3.37 -11.68
C ASP A 218 14.55 4.49 -10.90
N GLN A 219 14.36 4.27 -9.61
CA GLN A 219 13.71 5.23 -8.72
C GLN A 219 14.40 6.61 -8.71
N HIS A 220 15.73 6.67 -8.89
CA HIS A 220 16.44 7.93 -8.95
C HIS A 220 16.06 8.73 -10.21
N ARG A 221 15.95 8.06 -11.36
CA ARG A 221 15.50 8.69 -12.61
C ARG A 221 14.04 9.11 -12.56
N LEU A 222 13.17 8.29 -11.96
CA LEU A 222 11.78 8.68 -11.65
C LEU A 222 11.74 9.98 -10.84
N TYR A 223 12.55 10.08 -9.78
CA TYR A 223 12.62 11.30 -8.97
C TYR A 223 13.18 12.50 -9.74
N GLN A 224 14.08 12.30 -10.70
CA GLN A 224 14.54 13.36 -11.58
C GLN A 224 13.42 13.85 -12.51
N GLN A 225 12.66 12.95 -13.12
CA GLN A 225 11.49 13.30 -13.96
C GLN A 225 10.47 14.13 -13.17
N ILE A 226 10.10 13.66 -11.97
CA ILE A 226 9.16 14.36 -11.08
C ILE A 226 9.69 15.75 -10.73
N LYS A 227 10.95 15.86 -10.26
CA LYS A 227 11.56 17.15 -9.91
C LYS A 227 11.66 18.11 -11.10
N ALA A 228 11.79 17.59 -12.31
CA ALA A 228 11.83 18.39 -13.53
C ALA A 228 10.41 18.74 -14.06
N GLY A 229 9.35 18.11 -13.53
CA GLY A 229 8.02 18.17 -14.13
C GLY A 229 8.02 17.64 -15.56
N ALA A 230 8.86 16.65 -15.85
CA ALA A 230 9.04 16.09 -17.18
C ALA A 230 7.95 15.06 -17.48
N TYR A 231 6.79 15.54 -17.93
CA TYR A 231 5.71 14.75 -18.50
C TYR A 231 5.25 15.41 -19.81
N ASP A 232 4.59 14.65 -20.67
CA ASP A 232 4.03 15.10 -21.92
C ASP A 232 2.64 14.50 -22.16
N PHE A 233 2.04 14.85 -23.29
CA PHE A 233 0.74 14.36 -23.74
C PHE A 233 0.94 13.66 -25.10
N PRO A 234 1.49 12.44 -25.12
CA PRO A 234 1.90 11.78 -26.36
C PRO A 234 0.70 11.39 -27.23
N SER A 235 0.90 11.48 -28.54
CA SER A 235 -0.03 10.94 -29.53
C SER A 235 0.12 9.41 -29.65
N PRO A 236 -0.95 8.67 -30.00
CA PRO A 236 -2.27 9.18 -30.38
C PRO A 236 -3.26 9.36 -29.22
N GLU A 237 -3.00 8.81 -28.03
CA GLU A 237 -4.03 8.67 -26.98
C GLU A 237 -4.51 10.04 -26.46
N TRP A 238 -3.62 11.04 -26.45
CA TRP A 238 -3.93 12.40 -26.01
C TRP A 238 -4.52 13.29 -27.09
N ASP A 239 -4.51 12.90 -28.37
CA ASP A 239 -5.01 13.76 -29.46
C ASP A 239 -6.50 14.03 -29.33
N THR A 240 -7.23 13.06 -28.77
CA THR A 240 -8.67 13.13 -28.53
C THR A 240 -9.04 13.68 -27.16
N VAL A 241 -8.04 13.98 -26.32
CA VAL A 241 -8.27 14.54 -24.97
C VAL A 241 -8.44 16.05 -25.05
N THR A 242 -9.51 16.56 -24.41
CA THR A 242 -9.85 17.98 -24.46
C THR A 242 -8.72 18.89 -23.95
N PRO A 243 -8.53 20.08 -24.55
CA PRO A 243 -7.56 21.05 -24.06
C PRO A 243 -7.75 21.40 -22.58
N GLU A 244 -8.99 21.46 -22.11
CA GLU A 244 -9.34 21.82 -20.73
C GLU A 244 -8.95 20.74 -19.72
N ALA A 245 -8.98 19.46 -20.12
CA ALA A 245 -8.44 18.37 -19.29
C ALA A 245 -6.92 18.52 -19.12
N LYS A 246 -6.21 18.76 -20.23
CA LYS A 246 -4.74 18.97 -20.25
C LYS A 246 -4.36 20.21 -19.43
N ASP A 247 -5.12 21.30 -19.56
CA ASP A 247 -4.93 22.53 -18.81
C ASP A 247 -5.08 22.31 -17.29
N LEU A 248 -6.11 21.57 -16.86
CA LEU A 248 -6.27 21.22 -15.45
C LEU A 248 -5.08 20.37 -14.93
N ILE A 249 -4.63 19.39 -15.71
CA ILE A 249 -3.44 18.60 -15.39
C ILE A 249 -2.21 19.50 -15.24
N ASN A 250 -1.98 20.42 -16.17
CA ASN A 250 -0.85 21.35 -16.11
C ASN A 250 -0.88 22.23 -14.84
N LYS A 251 -2.07 22.70 -14.46
CA LYS A 251 -2.28 23.50 -13.24
C LYS A 251 -2.03 22.69 -11.95
N MET A 252 -2.32 21.39 -11.95
CA MET A 252 -2.02 20.47 -10.84
C MET A 252 -0.55 20.03 -10.80
N LEU A 253 0.04 19.70 -11.95
CA LEU A 253 1.44 19.29 -12.12
C LEU A 253 2.39 20.49 -12.25
N THR A 254 2.01 21.63 -11.68
CA THR A 254 2.88 22.80 -11.58
C THR A 254 3.96 22.57 -10.52
N ILE A 255 5.22 22.71 -10.92
CA ILE A 255 6.39 22.41 -10.09
C ILE A 255 6.48 23.30 -8.84
N ASN A 256 6.20 24.60 -8.99
CA ASN A 256 6.22 25.53 -7.87
C ASN A 256 4.91 25.40 -7.08
N PRO A 257 4.94 24.91 -5.82
CA PRO A 257 3.72 24.68 -5.04
C PRO A 257 2.93 25.97 -4.75
N ALA A 258 3.57 27.14 -4.74
CA ALA A 258 2.88 28.43 -4.56
C ALA A 258 2.08 28.88 -5.79
N LYS A 259 2.38 28.31 -6.97
CA LYS A 259 1.65 28.56 -8.24
C LYS A 259 0.70 27.42 -8.60
N ARG A 260 0.77 26.30 -7.86
CA ARG A 260 -0.04 25.12 -8.11
C ARG A 260 -1.49 25.40 -7.70
N ILE A 261 -2.43 24.96 -8.54
CA ILE A 261 -3.86 25.14 -8.28
C ILE A 261 -4.26 24.52 -6.94
N THR A 262 -5.12 25.21 -6.20
CA THR A 262 -5.72 24.69 -4.97
C THR A 262 -6.93 23.80 -5.26
N ALA A 263 -7.37 22.99 -4.28
CA ALA A 263 -8.56 22.16 -4.44
C ALA A 263 -9.82 22.99 -4.73
N SER A 264 -9.95 24.17 -4.10
CA SER A 264 -11.08 25.08 -4.32
C SER A 264 -11.11 25.65 -5.74
N GLU A 265 -9.95 26.04 -6.28
CA GLU A 265 -9.83 26.54 -7.65
C GLU A 265 -10.05 25.41 -8.67
N ALA A 266 -9.52 24.22 -8.41
CA ALA A 266 -9.69 23.06 -9.28
C ALA A 266 -11.18 22.69 -9.44
N LEU A 267 -11.95 22.69 -8.35
CA LEU A 267 -13.40 22.43 -8.40
C LEU A 267 -14.18 23.46 -9.22
N LYS A 268 -13.65 24.67 -9.37
CA LYS A 268 -14.25 25.73 -10.21
C LYS A 268 -13.76 25.69 -11.65
N HIS A 269 -12.83 24.80 -12.00
CA HIS A 269 -12.29 24.68 -13.35
C HIS A 269 -13.38 24.25 -14.35
N PRO A 270 -13.44 24.81 -15.57
CA PRO A 270 -14.50 24.50 -16.54
C PRO A 270 -14.64 23.01 -16.85
N TRP A 271 -13.51 22.29 -16.96
CA TRP A 271 -13.53 20.83 -17.19
C TRP A 271 -14.26 20.02 -16.10
N ILE A 272 -14.40 20.59 -14.88
CA ILE A 272 -15.14 19.99 -13.76
C ILE A 272 -16.55 20.56 -13.64
N CYS A 273 -16.67 21.89 -13.52
CA CYS A 273 -17.94 22.55 -13.18
C CYS A 273 -18.88 22.73 -14.38
N GLN A 274 -18.35 22.70 -15.61
CA GLN A 274 -19.09 22.76 -16.87
C GLN A 274 -18.94 21.46 -17.68
N ARG A 275 -18.81 20.34 -16.97
CA ARG A 275 -18.54 19.01 -17.55
C ARG A 275 -19.47 18.64 -18.71
N SER A 276 -20.75 18.97 -18.62
CA SER A 276 -21.75 18.64 -19.65
C SER A 276 -21.47 19.28 -21.01
N THR A 277 -20.72 20.38 -21.06
CA THR A 277 -20.37 21.10 -22.29
C THR A 277 -18.89 21.02 -22.64
N VAL A 278 -18.02 20.80 -21.65
CA VAL A 278 -16.55 20.86 -21.82
C VAL A 278 -15.91 19.46 -21.91
N ALA A 279 -16.35 18.49 -21.10
CA ALA A 279 -15.72 17.18 -21.06
C ALA A 279 -16.25 16.29 -22.20
N SER A 280 -15.35 15.56 -22.87
CA SER A 280 -15.73 14.65 -23.96
C SER A 280 -16.58 13.47 -23.46
N MET A 281 -17.69 13.22 -24.15
CA MET A 281 -18.56 12.04 -23.99
C MET A 281 -18.19 10.93 -25.00
N MET A 282 -16.95 10.91 -25.50
CA MET A 282 -16.49 9.81 -26.34
C MET A 282 -16.05 8.63 -25.47
N HIS A 283 -16.45 7.41 -25.83
CA HIS A 283 -15.93 6.23 -25.16
C HIS A 283 -14.44 6.04 -25.46
N ARG A 284 -13.62 5.78 -24.44
CA ARG A 284 -12.17 5.62 -24.55
C ARG A 284 -11.74 4.18 -24.22
N GLN A 285 -11.95 3.24 -25.15
CA GLN A 285 -11.61 1.82 -24.95
C GLN A 285 -10.10 1.60 -24.71
N GLU A 286 -9.23 2.31 -25.43
CA GLU A 286 -7.77 2.20 -25.27
C GLU A 286 -7.31 2.59 -23.85
N THR A 287 -7.96 3.60 -23.25
CA THR A 287 -7.73 4.00 -21.85
C THR A 287 -8.08 2.88 -20.89
N VAL A 288 -9.23 2.21 -21.10
CA VAL A 288 -9.68 1.07 -20.29
C VAL A 288 -8.66 -0.09 -20.36
N ASP A 289 -8.16 -0.39 -21.55
CA ASP A 289 -7.18 -1.46 -21.77
C ASP A 289 -5.82 -1.14 -21.11
N CYS A 290 -5.36 0.12 -21.20
CA CYS A 290 -4.16 0.57 -20.50
C CYS A 290 -4.33 0.54 -18.97
N LEU A 291 -5.48 0.98 -18.45
CA LEU A 291 -5.80 0.90 -17.03
C LEU A 291 -5.77 -0.53 -16.51
N LYS A 292 -6.29 -1.49 -17.28
CA LYS A 292 -6.24 -2.92 -16.93
C LYS A 292 -4.80 -3.42 -16.76
N LYS A 293 -3.91 -3.05 -17.68
CA LYS A 293 -2.47 -3.37 -17.60
C LYS A 293 -1.80 -2.68 -16.41
N PHE A 294 -2.13 -1.41 -16.17
CA PHE A 294 -1.62 -0.62 -15.05
C PHE A 294 -2.02 -1.24 -13.70
N ASN A 295 -3.28 -1.59 -13.51
CA ASN A 295 -3.79 -2.24 -12.30
C ASN A 295 -3.10 -3.58 -12.02
N ALA A 296 -2.99 -4.43 -13.05
CA ALA A 296 -2.30 -5.71 -12.93
C ALA A 296 -0.83 -5.52 -12.51
N ARG A 297 -0.12 -4.57 -13.14
CA ARG A 297 1.28 -4.25 -12.81
C ARG A 297 1.44 -3.70 -11.40
N ARG A 298 0.53 -2.82 -10.97
CA ARG A 298 0.54 -2.19 -9.65
C ARG A 298 0.30 -3.21 -8.55
N LYS A 299 -0.72 -4.07 -8.68
CA LYS A 299 -0.97 -5.16 -7.71
C LYS A 299 0.20 -6.13 -7.60
N LEU A 300 0.86 -6.43 -8.73
CA LEU A 300 2.06 -7.27 -8.73
C LEU A 300 3.23 -6.60 -7.99
N LYS A 301 3.48 -5.30 -8.19
CA LYS A 301 4.57 -4.54 -7.55
C LYS A 301 4.28 -4.17 -6.09
N GLY A 302 3.03 -3.88 -5.73
CA GLY A 302 2.62 -3.53 -4.36
C GLY A 302 2.84 -4.67 -3.37
N ALA A 303 2.83 -5.91 -3.84
CA ALA A 303 3.20 -7.09 -3.04
C ALA A 303 4.72 -7.21 -2.75
N ILE A 304 5.57 -6.35 -3.35
CA ILE A 304 7.05 -6.54 -3.43
C ILE A 304 7.83 -5.42 -2.69
N LEU A 305 7.20 -4.39 -2.12
CA LEU A 305 7.88 -3.17 -1.66
C LEU A 305 8.76 -3.29 -0.37
N THR A 306 9.26 -4.48 -0.04
CA THR A 306 10.26 -4.70 1.03
C THR A 306 11.69 -4.83 0.49
N THR A 307 11.91 -4.81 -0.83
CA THR A 307 13.24 -5.12 -1.39
C THR A 307 13.90 -3.93 -2.11
N MET A 308 15.06 -3.49 -1.62
CA MET A 308 15.97 -2.61 -2.37
C MET A 308 16.68 -3.43 -3.46
N LEU A 309 16.12 -3.47 -4.67
CA LEU A 309 16.79 -4.11 -5.81
C LEU A 309 17.53 -3.08 -6.67
N ALA A 310 18.84 -2.98 -6.44
CA ALA A 310 19.77 -2.36 -7.37
C ALA A 310 20.24 -3.39 -8.42
N THR A 311 19.37 -3.84 -9.32
CA THR A 311 19.79 -4.70 -10.45
C THR A 311 18.90 -4.53 -11.67
N ARG A 312 19.52 -4.16 -12.81
CA ARG A 312 18.89 -3.97 -14.13
C ARG A 312 18.51 -5.31 -14.78
N ASN A 313 17.36 -5.31 -15.49
CA ASN A 313 16.90 -6.34 -16.43
C ASN A 313 16.77 -7.78 -15.91
N PHE A 314 15.70 -8.05 -15.16
CA PHE A 314 15.23 -9.42 -14.91
C PHE A 314 14.12 -9.81 -15.89
N SER A 315 14.13 -11.06 -16.38
CA SER A 315 12.97 -11.64 -17.08
C SER A 315 11.80 -11.78 -16.11
N ALA A 316 10.56 -11.79 -16.62
CA ALA A 316 9.35 -11.95 -15.81
C ALA A 316 9.42 -13.18 -14.87
N ARG A 317 10.04 -14.27 -15.33
CA ARG A 317 10.26 -15.50 -14.53
C ARG A 317 11.22 -15.29 -13.36
N LYS A 318 12.28 -14.48 -13.53
CA LYS A 318 13.19 -14.15 -12.41
C LYS A 318 12.49 -13.29 -11.36
N GLN A 319 11.61 -12.37 -11.77
CA GLN A 319 10.78 -11.60 -10.84
C GLN A 319 9.80 -12.48 -10.06
N GLU A 320 9.23 -13.50 -10.70
CA GLU A 320 8.37 -14.49 -10.05
C GLU A 320 9.11 -15.27 -8.93
N ILE A 321 10.35 -15.70 -9.19
CA ILE A 321 11.19 -16.39 -8.19
C ILE A 321 11.54 -15.47 -7.01
N ILE A 322 11.87 -14.21 -7.27
CA ILE A 322 12.11 -13.21 -6.21
C ILE A 322 10.85 -13.07 -5.35
N LYS A 323 9.68 -12.94 -5.98
CA LYS A 323 8.40 -12.78 -5.30
C LYS A 323 8.06 -13.96 -4.39
N VAL A 324 8.16 -15.20 -4.87
CA VAL A 324 7.85 -16.37 -4.03
C VAL A 324 8.84 -16.51 -2.87
N THR A 325 10.09 -16.05 -3.07
CA THR A 325 11.09 -15.97 -1.99
C THR A 325 10.73 -14.93 -0.94
N GLU A 326 10.22 -13.77 -1.34
CA GLU A 326 9.75 -12.73 -0.42
C GLU A 326 8.54 -13.20 0.39
N GLN A 327 7.55 -13.84 -0.27
CA GLN A 327 6.37 -14.40 0.40
C GLN A 327 6.76 -15.44 1.47
N LEU A 328 7.76 -16.27 1.15
CA LEU A 328 8.30 -17.23 2.10
C LEU A 328 8.95 -16.55 3.31
N ILE A 329 9.78 -15.53 3.08
CA ILE A 329 10.44 -14.77 4.15
C ILE A 329 9.42 -14.03 5.01
N GLU A 330 8.36 -13.49 4.41
CA GLU A 330 7.26 -12.86 5.13
C GLU A 330 6.52 -13.87 6.03
N ALA A 331 6.23 -15.07 5.53
CA ALA A 331 5.63 -16.14 6.33
C ALA A 331 6.50 -16.49 7.55
N ILE A 332 7.82 -16.60 7.36
CA ILE A 332 8.78 -16.82 8.44
C ILE A 332 8.76 -15.68 9.46
N ASN A 333 8.86 -14.42 9.00
CA ASN A 333 8.89 -13.25 9.89
C ASN A 333 7.60 -13.06 10.69
N ASN A 334 6.47 -13.47 10.12
CA ASN A 334 5.16 -13.39 10.77
C ASN A 334 4.85 -14.59 11.68
N GLY A 335 5.67 -15.64 11.65
CA GLY A 335 5.38 -16.90 12.34
C GLY A 335 4.17 -17.64 11.73
N ASP A 336 3.88 -17.42 10.45
CA ASP A 336 2.74 -18.03 9.74
C ASP A 336 3.13 -19.40 9.16
N PHE A 337 3.00 -20.45 9.97
CA PHE A 337 3.36 -21.81 9.58
C PHE A 337 2.44 -22.39 8.49
N GLU A 338 1.18 -21.95 8.44
CA GLU A 338 0.24 -22.41 7.42
C GLU A 338 0.63 -21.87 6.04
N ALA A 339 1.00 -20.59 5.95
CA ALA A 339 1.55 -20.03 4.72
C ALA A 339 2.90 -20.69 4.34
N TYR A 340 3.78 -20.93 5.32
CA TYR A 340 5.07 -21.59 5.10
C TYR A 340 4.91 -22.97 4.45
N THR A 341 4.03 -23.82 5.00
CA THR A 341 3.75 -25.18 4.50
C THR A 341 3.09 -25.22 3.12
N LYS A 342 2.37 -24.15 2.71
CA LYS A 342 1.84 -24.03 1.35
C LYS A 342 2.92 -23.73 0.31
N ILE A 343 4.01 -23.07 0.73
CA ILE A 343 5.10 -22.63 -0.15
C ILE A 343 6.22 -23.68 -0.20
N CYS A 344 6.44 -24.45 0.85
CA CYS A 344 7.49 -25.46 0.90
C CYS A 344 6.97 -26.85 0.51
N ASP A 345 7.80 -27.64 -0.18
CA ASP A 345 7.50 -29.03 -0.50
C ASP A 345 7.49 -29.89 0.78
N PRO A 346 6.53 -30.82 0.98
CA PRO A 346 6.49 -31.67 2.18
C PRO A 346 7.79 -32.43 2.48
N GLY A 347 8.58 -32.75 1.45
CA GLY A 347 9.92 -33.34 1.54
C GLY A 347 11.06 -32.31 1.48
N LEU A 348 10.82 -31.06 1.90
CA LEU A 348 11.83 -30.00 1.94
C LEU A 348 13.08 -30.50 2.66
N THR A 349 14.23 -30.42 1.98
CA THR A 349 15.53 -30.66 2.60
C THR A 349 16.16 -29.33 3.03
N ALA A 350 16.77 -29.29 4.21
CA ALA A 350 17.44 -28.09 4.69
C ALA A 350 18.84 -28.36 5.25
N PHE A 351 19.75 -27.43 4.96
CA PHE A 351 21.06 -27.32 5.59
C PHE A 351 21.15 -25.96 6.27
N GLU A 352 21.11 -25.92 7.59
CA GLU A 352 21.08 -24.67 8.34
C GLU A 352 21.88 -24.77 9.65
N PRO A 353 22.33 -23.63 10.24
CA PRO A 353 23.19 -23.65 11.42
C PRO A 353 22.64 -24.48 12.58
N GLU A 354 21.31 -24.48 12.76
CA GLU A 354 20.63 -25.20 13.82
C GLU A 354 20.58 -26.71 13.61
N ALA A 355 20.78 -27.18 12.38
CA ALA A 355 20.91 -28.61 12.08
C ALA A 355 22.29 -29.17 12.48
N LEU A 356 23.21 -28.31 12.98
CA LEU A 356 24.53 -28.67 13.47
C LEU A 356 25.35 -29.50 12.47
N GLY A 357 25.28 -29.11 11.19
CA GLY A 357 25.98 -29.77 10.09
C GLY A 357 25.27 -30.98 9.49
N ASN A 358 24.05 -31.31 9.94
CA ASN A 358 23.23 -32.38 9.36
C ASN A 358 22.28 -31.83 8.28
N LEU A 359 21.94 -32.69 7.32
CA LEU A 359 20.82 -32.45 6.41
C LEU A 359 19.53 -32.86 7.11
N VAL A 360 18.56 -31.95 7.22
CA VAL A 360 17.22 -32.26 7.75
C VAL A 360 16.23 -32.40 6.60
N GLU A 361 15.23 -33.25 6.77
CA GLU A 361 14.17 -33.48 5.80
C GLU A 361 12.79 -33.28 6.45
N GLY A 362 11.87 -32.69 5.69
CA GLY A 362 10.49 -32.48 6.09
C GLY A 362 10.27 -31.20 6.90
N MET A 363 9.06 -31.08 7.46
CA MET A 363 8.60 -29.85 8.11
C MET A 363 8.72 -29.86 9.62
N ASP A 364 8.95 -31.01 10.25
CA ASP A 364 8.87 -31.13 11.71
C ASP A 364 9.98 -30.35 12.42
N PHE A 365 11.18 -30.31 11.82
CA PHE A 365 12.28 -29.48 12.32
C PHE A 365 11.88 -27.99 12.33
N HIS A 366 11.31 -27.51 11.22
CA HIS A 366 10.90 -26.11 11.10
C HIS A 366 9.69 -25.76 11.98
N ARG A 367 8.73 -26.69 12.13
CA ARG A 367 7.54 -26.54 12.98
C ARG A 367 7.92 -26.12 14.40
N PHE A 368 8.99 -26.71 14.94
CA PHE A 368 9.50 -26.36 16.26
C PHE A 368 9.84 -24.86 16.38
N TYR A 369 10.49 -24.24 15.38
CA TYR A 369 10.80 -22.80 15.40
C TYR A 369 9.55 -21.93 15.36
N PHE A 370 8.60 -22.29 14.50
CA PHE A 370 7.34 -21.56 14.39
C PHE A 370 6.56 -21.59 15.71
N GLU A 371 6.51 -22.76 16.37
CA GLU A 371 5.77 -22.92 17.63
C GLU A 371 6.49 -22.31 18.85
N ASN A 372 7.82 -22.31 18.88
CA ASN A 372 8.57 -21.99 20.10
C ASN A 372 9.42 -20.72 20.06
N ALA A 373 9.90 -20.32 18.89
CA ALA A 373 10.90 -19.26 18.77
C ALA A 373 10.38 -18.02 18.03
N LEU A 374 9.70 -18.23 16.90
CA LEU A 374 9.15 -17.15 16.07
C LEU A 374 7.80 -16.66 16.61
N SER A 375 6.93 -17.54 17.11
CA SER A 375 5.63 -17.18 17.71
C SER A 375 5.75 -16.35 19.00
N LYS A 376 6.86 -16.46 19.73
CA LYS A 376 7.06 -15.82 21.05
C LYS A 376 7.82 -14.49 20.98
N SER A 377 8.38 -14.13 19.83
CA SER A 377 9.08 -12.85 19.65
C SER A 377 8.10 -11.74 19.27
N ASN A 378 7.73 -10.89 20.24
CA ASN A 378 6.83 -9.75 20.02
C ASN A 378 7.53 -8.49 19.46
N LYS A 379 8.83 -8.54 19.19
CA LYS A 379 9.59 -7.36 18.74
C LYS A 379 9.64 -7.29 17.21
N PRO A 380 9.52 -6.10 16.61
CA PRO A 380 9.54 -5.94 15.16
C PRO A 380 10.88 -6.40 14.59
N ILE A 381 10.83 -7.26 13.57
CA ILE A 381 11.99 -7.73 12.81
C ILE A 381 11.91 -7.08 11.43
N HIS A 382 12.96 -6.38 11.04
CA HIS A 382 13.09 -5.80 9.71
C HIS A 382 14.09 -6.65 8.91
N THR A 383 13.66 -7.18 7.77
CA THR A 383 14.49 -8.02 6.91
C THR A 383 14.82 -7.28 5.62
N ILE A 384 16.09 -7.31 5.22
CA ILE A 384 16.58 -6.75 3.95
C ILE A 384 17.22 -7.89 3.16
N ILE A 385 16.82 -8.06 1.91
CA ILE A 385 17.47 -8.97 0.96
C ILE A 385 18.44 -8.15 0.11
N LEU A 386 19.71 -8.53 0.12
CA LEU A 386 20.77 -7.90 -0.65
C LEU A 386 21.24 -8.84 -1.75
N ASN A 387 21.49 -8.24 -2.92
CA ASN A 387 22.08 -8.87 -4.10
C ASN A 387 21.49 -10.26 -4.43
N PRO A 388 20.17 -10.40 -4.63
CA PRO A 388 19.62 -11.68 -5.01
C PRO A 388 20.05 -12.07 -6.43
N HIS A 389 20.63 -13.26 -6.55
CA HIS A 389 21.05 -13.87 -7.80
C HIS A 389 20.16 -15.05 -8.13
N VAL A 390 19.36 -14.91 -9.20
CA VAL A 390 18.45 -15.96 -9.68
C VAL A 390 19.04 -16.70 -10.88
N HIS A 391 19.16 -18.01 -10.75
CA HIS A 391 19.49 -18.98 -11.79
C HIS A 391 18.23 -19.74 -12.20
N LEU A 392 17.82 -19.61 -13.46
CA LEU A 392 16.72 -20.41 -14.01
C LEU A 392 17.30 -21.70 -14.60
N VAL A 393 16.69 -22.83 -14.29
CA VAL A 393 17.10 -24.16 -14.77
C VAL A 393 15.91 -24.79 -15.48
N GLY A 394 15.85 -24.62 -16.80
CA GLY A 394 14.69 -25.03 -17.59
C GLY A 394 13.43 -24.22 -17.27
N ASP A 395 12.27 -24.85 -17.47
CA ASP A 395 10.97 -24.19 -17.28
C ASP A 395 10.39 -24.32 -15.87
N ASP A 396 10.74 -25.40 -15.17
CA ASP A 396 10.10 -25.79 -13.90
C ASP A 396 11.07 -25.79 -12.71
N ALA A 397 12.31 -25.35 -12.87
CA ALA A 397 13.24 -25.24 -11.75
C ALA A 397 13.98 -23.89 -11.75
N ALA A 398 14.26 -23.41 -10.54
CA ALA A 398 15.08 -22.23 -10.33
C ALA A 398 15.83 -22.32 -9.00
N CYS A 399 16.94 -21.58 -8.91
CA CYS A 399 17.68 -21.39 -7.68
C CYS A 399 17.88 -19.90 -7.46
N ILE A 400 17.78 -19.46 -6.21
CA ILE A 400 18.08 -18.08 -5.81
C ILE A 400 19.06 -18.09 -4.64
N ALA A 401 20.13 -17.31 -4.76
CA ALA A 401 21.09 -17.06 -3.69
C ALA A 401 21.07 -15.57 -3.33
N TYR A 402 21.08 -15.25 -2.04
CA TYR A 402 21.01 -13.87 -1.57
C TYR A 402 21.63 -13.73 -0.18
N ILE A 403 21.96 -12.49 0.18
CA ILE A 403 22.35 -12.14 1.54
C ILE A 403 21.12 -11.58 2.23
N ARG A 404 20.77 -12.13 3.39
CA ARG A 404 19.70 -11.63 4.24
C ARG A 404 20.29 -10.89 5.42
N LEU A 405 19.92 -9.62 5.57
CA LEU A 405 20.15 -8.86 6.79
C LEU A 405 18.88 -8.84 7.62
N THR A 406 18.98 -9.25 8.87
CA THR A 406 17.89 -9.27 9.83
C THR A 406 18.21 -8.29 10.95
N GLN A 407 17.43 -7.22 11.02
CA GLN A 407 17.52 -6.22 12.08
C GLN A 407 16.44 -6.50 13.12
N TYR A 408 16.82 -6.62 14.38
CA TYR A 408 15.93 -6.95 15.49
C TYR A 408 16.38 -6.27 16.78
N MET A 409 15.54 -6.33 17.80
CA MET A 409 15.86 -5.84 19.15
C MET A 409 16.19 -7.03 20.05
N ASP A 410 17.36 -7.06 20.67
CA ASP A 410 17.77 -8.15 21.55
C ASP A 410 17.01 -8.16 22.90
N GLY A 411 17.32 -9.10 23.80
CA GLY A 411 16.67 -9.21 25.11
C GLY A 411 16.79 -7.94 25.97
N SER A 412 17.89 -7.19 25.82
CA SER A 412 18.15 -5.92 26.52
C SER A 412 17.43 -4.72 25.89
N GLY A 413 16.82 -4.90 24.71
CA GLY A 413 16.20 -3.82 23.95
C GLY A 413 17.20 -3.00 23.15
N MET A 414 18.38 -3.56 22.83
CA MET A 414 19.34 -2.93 21.93
C MET A 414 19.13 -3.42 20.49
N PRO A 415 19.22 -2.53 19.48
CA PRO A 415 19.13 -2.95 18.09
C PRO A 415 20.37 -3.75 17.69
N LYS A 416 20.14 -4.89 17.06
CA LYS A 416 21.17 -5.77 16.48
C LYS A 416 20.86 -6.00 15.01
N THR A 417 21.92 -6.19 14.24
CA THR A 417 21.84 -6.61 12.83
C THR A 417 22.59 -7.92 12.70
N MET A 418 21.99 -8.86 11.99
CA MET A 418 22.55 -10.18 11.77
C MET A 418 22.49 -10.49 10.29
N GLN A 419 23.52 -11.17 9.79
CA GLN A 419 23.65 -11.54 8.39
C GLN A 419 23.58 -13.06 8.25
N SER A 420 22.84 -13.51 7.23
CA SER A 420 22.88 -14.88 6.73
C SER A 420 23.00 -14.89 5.21
N GLU A 421 23.75 -15.85 4.69
CA GLU A 421 23.76 -16.18 3.27
C GLU A 421 22.76 -17.31 3.04
N GLU A 422 21.76 -17.09 2.21
CA GLU A 422 20.69 -18.05 1.96
C GLU A 422 20.63 -18.45 0.50
N THR A 423 20.46 -19.74 0.25
CA THR A 423 20.18 -20.33 -1.05
C THR A 423 18.88 -21.12 -0.98
N ARG A 424 17.98 -20.89 -1.95
CA ARG A 424 16.73 -21.61 -2.06
C ARG A 424 16.58 -22.21 -3.45
N VAL A 425 16.20 -23.48 -3.50
CA VAL A 425 15.88 -24.20 -4.73
C VAL A 425 14.37 -24.32 -4.84
N TRP A 426 13.86 -23.90 -5.98
CA TRP A 426 12.45 -23.85 -6.32
C TRP A 426 12.16 -24.85 -7.43
N HIS A 427 11.06 -25.58 -7.28
CA HIS A 427 10.54 -26.47 -8.30
C HIS A 427 9.06 -26.18 -8.52
N ARG A 428 8.63 -26.11 -9.77
CA ARG A 428 7.24 -25.84 -10.14
C ARG A 428 6.50 -27.17 -10.30
N ARG A 429 5.47 -27.40 -9.49
CA ARG A 429 4.57 -28.56 -9.58
C ARG A 429 3.14 -28.06 -9.69
N ASP A 430 2.38 -28.58 -10.66
CA ASP A 430 0.99 -28.18 -10.90
C ASP A 430 0.78 -26.65 -11.02
N GLY A 431 1.73 -25.98 -11.68
CA GLY A 431 1.71 -24.53 -11.88
C GLY A 431 2.07 -23.69 -10.65
N LYS A 432 2.51 -24.31 -9.53
CA LYS A 432 2.91 -23.62 -8.30
C LYS A 432 4.38 -23.85 -7.99
N TRP A 433 5.09 -22.80 -7.62
CA TRP A 433 6.47 -22.90 -7.14
C TRP A 433 6.48 -23.41 -5.70
N GLN A 434 7.27 -24.46 -5.46
CA GLN A 434 7.53 -25.02 -4.14
C GLN A 434 9.02 -24.97 -3.82
N ASN A 435 9.36 -24.56 -2.60
CA ASN A 435 10.74 -24.64 -2.12
C ASN A 435 11.06 -26.09 -1.78
N VAL A 436 12.02 -26.70 -2.48
CA VAL A 436 12.40 -28.11 -2.33
C VAL A 436 13.72 -28.30 -1.58
N HIS A 437 14.58 -27.28 -1.59
CA HIS A 437 15.81 -27.27 -0.82
C HIS A 437 16.12 -25.87 -0.28
N PHE A 438 16.64 -25.82 0.94
CA PHE A 438 17.07 -24.62 1.61
C PHE A 438 18.48 -24.81 2.18
N HIS A 439 19.34 -23.83 1.96
CA HIS A 439 20.64 -23.77 2.59
C HIS A 439 20.83 -22.38 3.20
N ARG A 440 21.14 -22.32 4.50
CA ARG A 440 21.61 -21.11 5.17
C ARG A 440 23.00 -21.30 5.75
N SER A 441 23.84 -20.30 5.52
CA SER A 441 25.15 -20.13 6.15
C SER A 441 25.16 -18.85 7.00
N GLY A 442 26.12 -18.77 7.91
CA GLY A 442 26.26 -17.65 8.84
C GLY A 442 25.45 -17.84 10.11
N SER A 443 24.54 -16.90 10.39
CA SER A 443 23.84 -16.83 11.68
C SER A 443 22.55 -17.68 11.73
N PRO A 444 22.12 -18.16 12.91
CA PRO A 444 20.88 -18.93 13.07
C PRO A 444 19.61 -18.11 12.73
N THR A 445 18.49 -18.77 12.41
CA THR A 445 17.17 -18.16 12.14
C THR A 445 16.72 -17.25 13.27
N VAL A 446 16.99 -17.67 14.50
CA VAL A 446 16.55 -17.02 15.72
C VAL A 446 17.78 -16.50 16.45
N PRO A 447 17.81 -15.22 16.84
CA PRO A 447 18.84 -14.68 17.71
C PRO A 447 18.98 -15.53 18.97
N ILE A 448 20.21 -15.97 19.27
CA ILE A 448 20.50 -16.57 20.58
C ILE A 448 20.28 -15.48 21.63
N LYS A 449 19.49 -15.80 22.67
CA LYS A 449 19.03 -14.87 23.71
C LYS A 449 20.15 -14.12 24.41
#